data_AF-A0A7W4H666-F1
#
_entry.id   AF-A0A7W4H666-F1
#
_cell.length_a   1.000
_cell.length_b   1.000
_cell.length_c   1.000
_cell.angle_alpha   90.00
_cell.angle_beta   90.00
_cell.angle_gamma   90.00
#
_symmetry.space_group_name_H-M   'P 1'
#
loop_
_entity.id
_entity.type
_entity.pdbx_description
1 polymer ?
#
loop_
_entity_poly.entity_id
_entity_poly.type
_entity_poly.pdbx_seq_one_letter_code
_entity_poly.pdbx_strand_id
1 'polypeptide(L)'
;MNKHMFGYELPQAGQAGYRLETVKTVDQKTIELFKQRLIKNTKDGYPMYYTINPAKVYPGANNSEHNVAGAGYIATPDGTDVALIYYIDPYPNFQDPVYGGLKVVTPEELLQATVGVSEPNYAW
;
A
#
# COMPACT_ATOMS: atom_id res chain seq x y z
N MET A 1 12.30 2.98 18.23
CA MET A 1 11.32 1.92 18.54
C MET A 1 11.98 0.54 18.57
N ASN A 2 12.47 -0.01 17.44
CA ASN A 2 13.04 -1.35 17.37
C ASN A 2 14.15 -1.64 18.39
N LYS A 3 15.13 -0.74 18.56
CA LYS A 3 16.23 -0.92 19.52
C LYS A 3 15.75 -1.17 20.95
N HIS A 4 14.69 -0.46 21.36
CA HIS A 4 14.13 -0.58 22.70
C HIS A 4 13.23 -1.82 22.86
N MET A 5 12.56 -2.27 21.80
CA MET A 5 11.64 -3.40 21.85
C MET A 5 12.32 -4.74 21.59
N PHE A 6 13.34 -4.76 20.71
CA PHE A 6 13.91 -5.98 20.14
C PHE A 6 15.45 -6.04 20.23
N GLY A 7 16.10 -5.02 20.78
CA GLY A 7 17.55 -5.00 20.97
C GLY A 7 18.40 -4.74 19.71
N TYR A 8 17.76 -4.51 18.56
CA TYR A 8 18.43 -4.14 17.31
C TYR A 8 17.73 -2.94 16.64
N GLU A 9 18.47 -2.13 15.88
CA GLU A 9 17.90 -0.96 15.20
C GLU A 9 17.13 -1.33 13.93
N LEU A 10 17.69 -2.22 13.11
CA LEU A 10 17.11 -2.64 11.84
C LEU A 10 16.83 -4.15 11.83
N PRO A 11 15.63 -4.58 11.42
CA PRO A 11 15.31 -6.00 11.31
C PRO A 11 16.20 -6.67 10.27
N GLN A 12 16.56 -7.92 10.51
CA GLN A 12 17.34 -8.70 9.56
C GLN A 12 16.48 -9.14 8.36
N ALA A 13 17.14 -9.49 7.26
CA ALA A 13 16.45 -10.11 6.13
C ALA A 13 15.79 -11.42 6.57
N GLY A 14 14.53 -11.63 6.16
CA GLY A 14 13.77 -12.84 6.52
C GLY A 14 13.21 -12.89 7.94
N GLN A 15 13.47 -11.88 8.77
CA GLN A 15 12.87 -11.80 10.11
C GLN A 15 11.35 -11.52 10.03
N ALA A 16 10.55 -12.16 10.89
CA ALA A 16 9.10 -11.94 10.95
C ALA A 16 8.73 -10.47 11.24
N GLY A 17 7.54 -10.08 10.80
CA GLY A 17 6.95 -8.76 11.04
C GLY A 17 6.99 -7.83 9.84
N TYR A 18 6.26 -6.73 9.93
CA TYR A 18 6.14 -5.75 8.85
C TYR A 18 7.43 -4.98 8.59
N ARG A 19 7.63 -4.60 7.34
CA ARG A 19 8.63 -3.70 6.79
C ARG A 19 7.90 -2.46 6.28
N LEU A 20 8.44 -1.30 6.65
CA LEU A 20 7.95 -0.01 6.18
C LEU A 20 8.77 0.41 4.96
N GLU A 21 8.10 0.90 3.93
CA GLU A 21 8.74 1.39 2.70
C GLU A 21 8.44 2.87 2.48
N THR A 22 9.43 3.62 1.98
CA THR A 22 9.25 4.99 1.48
C THR A 22 9.61 5.03 -0.01
N VAL A 23 8.59 5.18 -0.84
CA VAL A 23 8.64 5.33 -2.30
C VAL A 23 9.15 6.72 -2.65
N LYS A 24 10.38 6.79 -3.18
CA LYS A 24 10.99 8.05 -3.62
C LYS A 24 10.63 8.42 -5.05
N THR A 25 10.53 7.41 -5.91
CA THR A 25 10.25 7.54 -7.34
C THR A 25 9.38 6.37 -7.77
N VAL A 26 8.47 6.61 -8.72
CA VAL A 26 7.62 5.56 -9.29
C VAL A 26 8.16 5.21 -10.67
N ASP A 27 9.05 4.23 -10.70
CA ASP A 27 9.63 3.64 -11.91
C ASP A 27 9.30 2.15 -11.99
N GLN A 28 9.62 1.53 -13.13
CA GLN A 28 9.33 0.12 -13.39
C GLN A 28 9.86 -0.80 -12.27
N LYS A 29 11.08 -0.55 -11.79
CA LYS A 29 11.71 -1.36 -10.72
C LYS A 29 10.95 -1.23 -9.40
N THR A 30 10.51 -0.03 -9.07
CA THR A 30 9.73 0.23 -7.84
C THR A 30 8.37 -0.45 -7.92
N ILE A 31 7.71 -0.37 -9.07
CA ILE A 31 6.42 -1.02 -9.34
C ILE A 31 6.57 -2.55 -9.22
N GLU A 32 7.57 -3.14 -9.87
CA GLU A 32 7.84 -4.58 -9.80
C GLU A 32 8.12 -5.07 -8.38
N LEU A 33 8.97 -4.34 -7.64
CA LEU A 33 9.28 -4.68 -6.25
C LEU A 33 8.03 -4.60 -5.36
N PHE A 34 7.21 -3.56 -5.54
CA PHE A 34 5.97 -3.40 -4.82
C PHE A 34 4.99 -4.55 -5.11
N LYS A 35 4.82 -4.93 -6.38
CA LYS A 35 3.99 -6.08 -6.79
C LYS A 35 4.47 -7.39 -6.17
N GLN A 36 5.78 -7.64 -6.15
CA GLN A 36 6.36 -8.82 -5.50
C GLN A 36 6.04 -8.88 -3.99
N ARG A 37 6.13 -7.73 -3.31
CA ARG A 37 5.82 -7.61 -1.87
C ARG A 37 4.35 -7.81 -1.59
N LEU A 38 3.47 -7.21 -2.40
CA LEU A 38 2.02 -7.39 -2.32
C LEU A 38 1.62 -8.86 -2.51
N ILE A 39 2.17 -9.53 -3.52
CA ILE A 39 1.93 -10.97 -3.76
C ILE A 39 2.39 -11.79 -2.57
N LYS A 40 3.60 -11.53 -2.07
CA LYS A 40 4.16 -12.24 -0.91
C LYS A 40 3.27 -12.08 0.32
N ASN A 41 2.89 -10.86 0.67
CA ASN A 41 2.08 -10.61 1.87
C ASN A 41 0.69 -11.21 1.78
N THR A 42 0.06 -11.08 0.62
CA THR A 42 -1.25 -11.70 0.38
C THR A 42 -1.16 -13.23 0.55
N LYS A 43 -0.11 -13.87 0.04
CA LYS A 43 0.12 -15.32 0.20
C LYS A 43 0.42 -15.72 1.64
N ASP A 44 1.13 -14.88 2.37
CA ASP A 44 1.50 -15.11 3.77
C ASP A 44 0.36 -14.75 4.75
N GLY A 45 -0.77 -14.24 4.25
CA GLY A 45 -1.94 -13.87 5.07
C GLY A 45 -1.81 -12.52 5.78
N TYR A 46 -0.88 -11.67 5.36
CA TYR A 46 -0.67 -10.34 5.90
C TYR A 46 -1.35 -9.28 5.01
N PRO A 47 -2.25 -8.43 5.55
CA PRO A 47 -2.77 -7.30 4.78
C PRO A 47 -1.66 -6.29 4.47
N MET A 48 -1.89 -5.42 3.50
CA MET A 48 -1.00 -4.29 3.26
C MET A 48 -1.58 -3.05 3.98
N TYR A 49 -0.73 -2.08 4.29
CA TYR A 49 -1.17 -0.74 4.70
C TYR A 49 -0.56 0.29 3.76
N TYR A 50 -1.31 1.31 3.38
CA TYR A 50 -0.85 2.35 2.47
C TYR A 50 -1.11 3.73 3.07
N THR A 51 -0.15 4.64 2.93
CA THR A 51 -0.33 6.06 3.22
C THR A 51 -0.30 6.83 1.92
N ILE A 52 -1.45 7.40 1.56
CA ILE A 52 -1.67 8.10 0.30
C ILE A 52 -1.96 9.57 0.55
N ASN A 53 -1.78 10.36 -0.51
CA ASN A 53 -2.38 11.68 -0.60
C ASN A 53 -3.78 11.54 -1.23
N PRO A 54 -4.86 11.78 -0.47
CA PRO A 54 -6.21 11.56 -0.97
C PRO A 54 -6.58 12.50 -2.12
N ALA A 55 -5.96 13.68 -2.26
CA ALA A 55 -6.20 14.59 -3.39
C ALA A 55 -5.78 14.00 -4.74
N LYS A 56 -4.89 13.00 -4.75
CA LYS A 56 -4.46 12.30 -5.97
C LYS A 56 -5.41 11.17 -6.38
N VAL A 57 -6.36 10.81 -5.52
CA VAL A 57 -7.27 9.66 -5.72
C VAL A 57 -8.72 10.10 -5.77
N TYR A 58 -9.11 11.02 -4.88
CA TYR A 58 -10.48 11.47 -4.71
C TYR A 58 -10.65 12.91 -5.21
N PRO A 59 -11.47 13.14 -6.25
CA PRO A 59 -11.77 14.48 -6.71
C PRO A 59 -12.31 15.37 -5.58
N GLY A 60 -11.71 16.56 -5.41
CA GLY A 60 -12.12 17.53 -4.38
C GLY A 60 -11.58 17.26 -2.98
N ALA A 61 -10.78 16.21 -2.77
CA ALA A 61 -10.10 16.00 -1.49
C ALA A 61 -8.94 16.98 -1.27
N ASN A 62 -8.67 17.28 -0.01
CA ASN A 62 -7.56 18.15 0.38
C ASN A 62 -6.21 17.44 0.25
N ASN A 63 -5.18 18.21 -0.11
CA ASN A 63 -3.79 17.77 -0.06
C ASN A 63 -3.40 17.46 1.39
N SER A 64 -3.30 16.18 1.73
CA SER A 64 -3.10 15.69 3.10
C SER A 64 -2.49 14.28 3.07
N GLU A 65 -2.29 13.67 4.23
CA GLU A 65 -1.88 12.27 4.35
C GLU A 65 -3.04 11.45 4.90
N HIS A 66 -3.28 10.28 4.30
CA HIS A 66 -4.41 9.43 4.64
C HIS A 66 -4.03 7.96 4.59
N ASN A 67 -4.38 7.22 5.64
CA ASN A 67 -4.03 5.82 5.81
C ASN A 67 -5.19 4.91 5.40
N VAL A 68 -4.91 3.92 4.55
CA VAL A 68 -5.88 2.96 4.03
C VAL A 68 -5.36 1.52 4.15
N ALA A 69 -6.27 0.54 4.23
CA ALA A 69 -5.92 -0.86 4.43
C ALA A 69 -6.01 -1.65 3.11
N GLY A 70 -4.91 -2.22 2.64
CA GLY A 70 -4.89 -3.11 1.48
C GLY A 70 -5.59 -4.44 1.77
N ALA A 71 -6.57 -4.77 0.94
CA ALA A 71 -7.41 -5.96 1.07
C ALA A 71 -7.00 -7.11 0.14
N GLY A 72 -6.20 -6.83 -0.90
CA GLY A 72 -5.71 -7.85 -1.83
C GLY A 72 -5.45 -7.28 -3.22
N TYR A 73 -5.46 -8.15 -4.23
CA TYR A 73 -5.18 -7.77 -5.60
C TYR A 73 -5.92 -8.66 -6.60
N ILE A 74 -6.11 -8.16 -7.82
CA ILE A 74 -6.52 -8.94 -8.98
C ILE A 74 -5.27 -9.30 -9.77
N ALA A 75 -5.08 -10.57 -10.05
CA ALA A 75 -4.00 -11.01 -10.93
C ALA A 75 -4.29 -10.67 -12.40
N THR A 76 -3.25 -10.56 -13.22
CA THR A 76 -3.38 -10.57 -14.67
C THR A 76 -4.08 -11.85 -15.15
N PRO A 77 -4.68 -11.88 -16.36
CA PRO A 77 -5.43 -13.05 -16.84
C PRO A 77 -4.64 -14.37 -16.87
N ASP A 78 -3.32 -14.29 -17.04
CA ASP A 78 -2.40 -15.44 -17.00
C ASP A 78 -1.95 -15.82 -15.57
N GLY A 79 -2.35 -15.04 -14.56
CA GLY A 79 -2.07 -15.27 -13.15
C GLY A 79 -0.63 -14.98 -12.72
N THR A 80 0.17 -14.34 -13.57
CA THR A 80 1.62 -14.17 -13.32
C THR A 80 1.97 -12.86 -12.64
N ASP A 81 1.14 -11.82 -12.76
CA ASP A 81 1.39 -10.49 -12.22
C ASP A 81 0.12 -9.87 -11.59
N VAL A 82 0.26 -8.67 -11.01
CA VAL A 82 -0.82 -7.86 -10.44
C VAL A 82 -1.37 -6.90 -11.50
N ALA A 83 -2.66 -7.01 -11.78
CA ALA A 83 -3.40 -6.08 -12.63
C ALA A 83 -3.96 -4.89 -11.84
N LEU A 84 -4.62 -5.18 -10.70
CA LEU A 84 -5.31 -4.18 -9.88
C LEU A 84 -5.13 -4.48 -8.40
N ILE A 85 -5.27 -3.46 -7.57
CA ILE A 85 -5.12 -3.52 -6.12
C ILE A 85 -6.46 -3.16 -5.48
N TYR A 86 -6.82 -3.91 -4.45
CA TYR A 86 -7.95 -3.61 -3.59
C TYR A 86 -7.47 -3.01 -2.28
N TYR A 87 -8.05 -1.89 -1.89
CA TYR A 87 -7.92 -1.37 -0.52
C TYR A 87 -9.26 -0.88 0.00
N ILE A 88 -9.40 -0.84 1.32
CA ILE A 88 -10.54 -0.29 2.03
C ILE A 88 -10.14 1.06 2.63
N ASP A 89 -10.87 2.09 2.24
CA ASP A 89 -10.79 3.41 2.85
C ASP A 89 -11.71 3.50 4.07
N PRO A 90 -11.16 3.75 5.28
CA PRO A 90 -11.97 3.82 6.49
C PRO A 90 -12.73 5.15 6.64
N TYR A 91 -12.43 6.18 5.83
CA TYR A 91 -13.03 7.49 6.00
C TYR A 91 -14.45 7.54 5.42
N PRO A 92 -15.50 7.80 6.22
CA PRO A 92 -16.89 7.68 5.78
C PRO A 92 -17.24 8.52 4.53
N ASN A 93 -16.60 9.67 4.33
CA ASN A 93 -16.86 10.53 3.18
C ASN A 93 -16.28 10.00 1.86
N PHE A 94 -15.39 9.01 1.90
CA PHE A 94 -14.88 8.31 0.73
C PHE A 94 -15.56 6.94 0.52
N GLN A 95 -16.54 6.60 1.37
CA GLN A 95 -17.29 5.35 1.26
C GLN A 95 -18.55 5.51 0.41
N ASP A 96 -18.89 4.46 -0.33
CA ASP A 96 -20.15 4.35 -1.05
C ASP A 96 -21.10 3.33 -0.38
N PRO A 97 -22.43 3.43 -0.59
CA PRO A 97 -23.39 2.56 0.09
C PRO A 97 -23.33 1.08 -0.28
N VAL A 98 -22.66 0.71 -1.38
CA VAL A 98 -22.66 -0.65 -1.93
C VAL A 98 -21.39 -1.39 -1.52
N TYR A 99 -20.23 -0.78 -1.74
CA TYR A 99 -18.92 -1.36 -1.50
C TYR A 99 -18.20 -0.75 -0.30
N GLY A 100 -18.84 0.20 0.39
CA GLY A 100 -18.25 0.90 1.52
C GLY A 100 -16.99 1.63 1.08
N GLY A 101 -15.87 1.32 1.72
CA GLY A 101 -14.58 1.92 1.40
C GLY A 101 -13.79 1.22 0.31
N LEU A 102 -14.30 0.17 -0.33
CA LEU A 102 -13.52 -0.58 -1.31
C LEU A 102 -13.17 0.28 -2.53
N LYS A 103 -11.88 0.37 -2.83
CA LYS A 103 -11.34 1.01 -4.02
C LYS A 103 -10.50 0.01 -4.81
N VAL A 104 -10.49 0.23 -6.12
CA VAL A 104 -9.75 -0.58 -7.09
C VAL A 104 -8.90 0.37 -7.91
N VAL A 105 -7.58 0.20 -7.88
CA VAL A 105 -6.62 1.07 -8.57
C VAL A 105 -5.51 0.23 -9.19
N THR A 106 -4.78 0.79 -10.15
CA THR A 106 -3.55 0.16 -10.63
C THR A 106 -2.42 0.31 -9.59
N PRO A 107 -1.38 -0.55 -9.63
CA PRO A 107 -0.17 -0.36 -8.84
C PRO A 107 0.47 1.01 -9.04
N GLU A 108 0.47 1.51 -10.27
CA GLU A 108 1.02 2.81 -10.65
C GLU A 108 0.24 3.95 -10.02
N GLU A 109 -1.10 3.94 -10.10
CA GLU A 109 -1.97 4.95 -9.50
C GLU A 109 -1.77 5.02 -7.99
N LEU A 110 -1.72 3.86 -7.31
CA LEU A 110 -1.50 3.80 -5.87
C LEU A 110 -0.13 4.36 -5.49
N LEU A 111 0.94 3.92 -6.14
CA LEU A 111 2.29 4.38 -5.83
C LEU A 111 2.45 5.88 -6.14
N GLN A 112 1.83 6.39 -7.21
CA GLN A 112 1.82 7.83 -7.48
C GLN A 112 1.08 8.62 -6.39
N ALA A 113 0.02 8.04 -5.82
CA ALA A 113 -0.70 8.63 -4.70
C ALA A 113 0.14 8.71 -3.43
N THR A 114 1.16 7.86 -3.25
CA THR A 114 2.04 7.87 -2.07
C THR A 114 3.20 8.87 -2.21
N VAL A 115 3.60 9.26 -3.43
CA VAL A 115 4.74 10.18 -3.64
C VAL A 115 4.49 11.52 -2.96
N GLY A 116 5.46 11.96 -2.14
CA GLY A 116 5.45 13.25 -1.46
C GLY A 116 4.73 13.26 -0.10
N VAL A 117 4.18 12.11 0.31
CA VAL A 117 3.73 11.86 1.69
C VAL A 117 4.97 11.71 2.59
N SER A 118 4.93 12.27 3.79
CA SER A 118 6.02 12.26 4.77
C SER A 118 6.08 10.98 5.60
N GLU A 119 4.93 10.34 5.87
CA GLU A 119 4.86 9.00 6.45
C GLU A 119 5.43 7.91 5.51
N PRO A 120 5.89 6.77 6.06
CA PRO A 120 6.19 5.59 5.25
C PRO A 120 4.99 5.20 4.40
N ASN A 121 5.21 5.02 3.11
CA ASN A 121 4.15 4.91 2.11
C ASN A 121 3.39 3.59 2.15
N TYR A 122 4.06 2.51 2.55
CA TYR A 122 3.35 1.26 2.79
C TYR A 122 4.06 0.33 3.77
N ALA A 123 3.26 -0.51 4.42
CA ALA A 123 3.74 -1.64 5.21
C ALA A 123 3.47 -2.95 4.46
N TRP A 124 4.49 -3.78 4.37
CA TRP A 124 4.47 -5.14 3.80
C TRP A 124 5.26 -6.10 4.68
#